data_AF-A0A4S2FX06-F1
#
_entry.id   AF-A0A4S2FX06-F1
#
_cell.length_a   1.000
_cell.length_b   1.000
_cell.length_c   1.000
_cell.angle_alpha   90.00
_cell.angle_beta   90.00
_cell.angle_gamma   90.00
#
_symmetry.space_group_name_H-M   'P 1'
#
loop_
_entity.id
_entity.type
_entity.pdbx_description
1 polymer ?
#
loop_
_entity_poly.entity_id
_entity_poly.type
_entity_poly.pdbx_seq_one_letter_code
_entity_poly.pdbx_strand_id
1 'polypeptide(L)'
;MQGRCAKTGIIFACMTGHRINDILQLDWEYIELSPNGGYRICIRTQKTKTQTTLPLSDEALSYYDEQGRDMAFKGLSRANTREPFKKWPKDAGIKEKITFHGLRHTYATLLITNGTDIYTVSKMLTHKNMATTQIYTNI
;
A
#
# COMPACT_ATOMS: atom_id res chain seq x y z
N MET A 1 20.90 2.44 7.97
CA MET A 1 19.81 3.40 7.62
C MET A 1 19.04 2.99 6.35
N GLN A 2 19.67 2.60 5.24
CA GLN A 2 18.98 2.24 3.98
C GLN A 2 18.01 1.04 4.04
N GLY A 3 18.18 0.10 4.97
CA GLY A 3 17.28 -1.07 5.09
C GLY A 3 15.94 -0.78 5.77
N ARG A 4 15.84 0.28 6.59
CA ARG A 4 14.62 0.59 7.35
C ARG A 4 13.51 1.10 6.42
N CYS A 5 13.82 2.03 5.52
CA CYS A 5 12.83 2.62 4.61
C CYS A 5 12.27 1.62 3.58
N ALA A 6 13.09 0.70 3.08
CA ALA A 6 12.63 -0.37 2.20
C ALA A 6 11.66 -1.33 2.92
N LYS A 7 11.95 -1.67 4.18
CA LYS A 7 11.09 -2.51 5.02
C LYS A 7 9.77 -1.85 5.33
N THR A 8 9.79 -0.63 5.86
CA THR A 8 8.56 0.10 6.20
C THR A 8 7.70 0.34 4.96
N GLY A 9 8.29 0.78 3.85
CA GLY A 9 7.56 1.03 2.60
C GLY A 9 6.94 -0.23 1.98
N ILE A 10 7.62 -1.38 2.03
CA ILE A 10 7.07 -2.65 1.53
C ILE A 10 5.92 -3.15 2.40
N ILE A 11 6.07 -3.10 3.73
CA ILE A 11 5.01 -3.50 4.67
C ILE A 11 3.80 -2.59 4.51
N PHE A 12 4.01 -1.27 4.45
CA PHE A 12 2.96 -0.30 4.23
C PHE A 12 2.20 -0.56 2.91
N ALA A 13 2.91 -0.89 1.83
CA ALA A 13 2.27 -1.25 0.56
C ALA A 13 1.41 -2.52 0.65
N CYS A 14 1.81 -3.49 1.47
CA CYS A 14 1.02 -4.70 1.76
C CYS A 14 -0.27 -4.37 2.54
N MET A 15 -0.19 -3.42 3.48
CA MET A 15 -1.32 -3.03 4.33
C MET A 15 -2.29 -2.05 3.68
N THR A 16 -1.90 -1.38 2.59
CA THR A 16 -2.70 -0.32 1.95
C THR A 16 -3.05 -0.62 0.48
N GLY A 17 -2.35 -1.58 -0.14
CA GLY A 17 -2.56 -1.98 -1.53
C GLY A 17 -2.19 -0.91 -2.56
N HIS A 18 -1.45 0.14 -2.21
CA HIS A 18 -1.08 1.21 -3.14
C HIS A 18 -0.09 0.76 -4.23
N ARG A 19 -0.06 1.50 -5.35
CA ARG A 19 0.92 1.26 -6.41
C ARG A 19 2.29 1.76 -5.95
N ILE A 20 3.35 1.11 -6.45
CA ILE A 20 4.73 1.51 -6.13
C ILE A 20 5.01 3.01 -6.38
N ASN A 21 4.49 3.60 -7.46
CA ASN A 21 4.68 5.04 -7.73
C ASN A 21 3.99 5.91 -6.68
N ASP A 22 2.79 5.50 -6.25
CA ASP A 22 2.02 6.24 -5.26
C ASP A 22 2.77 6.19 -3.90
N ILE A 23 3.36 5.05 -3.54
CA ILE A 23 4.19 4.91 -2.33
C ILE A 23 5.49 5.70 -2.41
N LEU A 24 6.17 5.72 -3.56
CA LEU A 24 7.44 6.43 -3.75
C LEU A 24 7.29 7.95 -3.69
N GLN A 25 6.10 8.47 -3.98
CA GLN A 25 5.79 9.91 -3.99
C GLN A 25 4.94 10.32 -2.79
N LEU A 26 4.71 9.40 -1.85
CA LEU A 26 3.86 9.68 -0.71
C LEU A 26 4.54 10.68 0.21
N ASP A 27 3.83 11.74 0.55
CA ASP A 27 4.21 12.80 1.49
C ASP A 27 3.27 12.80 2.70
N TRP A 28 3.72 13.42 3.80
CA TRP A 28 2.96 13.67 5.02
C TRP A 28 1.69 14.49 4.79
N GLU A 29 1.68 15.37 3.79
CA GLU A 29 0.50 16.18 3.45
C GLU A 29 -0.72 15.33 3.04
N TYR A 30 -0.52 14.07 2.67
CA TYR A 30 -1.61 13.16 2.30
C TYR A 30 -2.22 12.45 3.50
N ILE A 31 -1.69 12.59 4.72
CA ILE A 31 -2.31 12.03 5.93
C ILE A 31 -3.17 13.10 6.60
N GLU A 32 -4.43 12.78 6.81
CA GLU A 32 -5.40 13.62 7.49
C GLU A 32 -5.99 12.89 8.70
N LEU A 33 -6.41 13.65 9.71
CA LEU A 33 -7.26 13.11 10.77
C LEU A 33 -8.69 12.92 10.23
N SER A 34 -9.28 11.77 10.49
CA SER A 34 -10.68 11.54 10.17
C SER A 34 -11.58 12.25 11.19
N PRO A 35 -12.74 12.79 10.78
CA PRO A 35 -13.69 13.45 11.69
C PRO A 35 -14.18 12.58 12.86
N ASN A 36 -14.16 11.25 12.68
CA ASN A 36 -14.63 10.26 13.66
C ASN A 36 -13.51 9.68 14.52
N GLY A 37 -12.30 10.28 14.48
CA GLY A 37 -11.09 9.70 15.05
C GLY A 37 -10.37 8.76 14.07
N GLY A 38 -9.08 8.55 14.30
CA GLY A 38 -8.19 7.77 13.43
C GLY A 38 -7.61 8.56 12.25
N TYR A 39 -6.63 7.96 11.57
CA TYR A 39 -5.94 8.57 10.44
C TYR A 39 -6.49 8.07 9.10
N ARG A 40 -6.46 8.93 8.09
CA ARG A 40 -6.77 8.55 6.72
C ARG A 40 -5.70 9.05 5.77
N ILE A 41 -5.44 8.28 4.74
CA ILE A 41 -4.54 8.66 3.66
C ILE A 41 -5.36 9.07 2.43
N CYS A 42 -5.19 10.33 2.01
CA CYS A 42 -5.83 10.95 0.87
C CYS A 42 -4.87 10.98 -0.31
N ILE A 43 -4.82 9.91 -1.12
CA ILE A 43 -3.92 9.88 -2.28
C ILE A 43 -4.65 10.31 -3.54
N ARG A 44 -4.07 11.26 -4.26
CA ARG A 44 -4.45 11.56 -5.63
C ARG A 44 -3.59 10.73 -6.59
N THR A 45 -4.16 9.66 -7.12
CA THR A 45 -3.46 8.78 -8.05
C THR A 45 -3.10 9.49 -9.35
N GLN A 46 -1.82 9.50 -9.73
CA GLN A 46 -1.37 10.20 -10.94
C GLN A 46 -1.98 9.62 -12.23
N LYS A 47 -2.04 8.29 -12.33
CA LYS A 47 -2.51 7.59 -13.54
C LYS A 47 -4.00 7.79 -13.81
N THR A 48 -4.80 7.83 -12.75
CA THR A 48 -6.26 7.84 -12.86
C THR A 48 -6.88 9.19 -12.53
N LYS A 49 -6.10 10.14 -11.98
CA LYS A 49 -6.57 11.42 -11.40
C LYS A 49 -7.68 11.23 -10.36
N THR A 50 -7.80 10.02 -9.81
CA THR A 50 -8.84 9.63 -8.85
C THR A 50 -8.27 9.79 -7.45
N GLN A 51 -9.01 10.48 -6.60
CA GLN A 51 -8.71 10.56 -5.18
C GLN A 51 -9.27 9.32 -4.49
N THR A 52 -8.46 8.69 -3.64
CA THR A 52 -8.93 7.68 -2.71
C THR A 52 -8.60 8.11 -1.31
N THR A 53 -9.49 7.76 -0.41
CA THR A 53 -9.30 7.93 1.01
C THR A 53 -9.33 6.55 1.61
N LEU A 54 -8.20 6.10 2.17
CA LEU A 54 -8.14 4.85 2.91
C LEU A 54 -8.04 5.15 4.40
N PRO A 55 -8.77 4.43 5.26
CA PRO A 55 -8.47 4.43 6.68
C PRO A 55 -7.08 3.83 6.89
N LEU A 56 -6.27 4.48 7.72
CA LEU A 56 -4.99 3.97 8.20
C LEU A 56 -5.20 3.41 9.60
N SER A 57 -4.76 2.17 9.82
CA SER A 57 -4.68 1.62 11.17
C SER A 57 -3.47 2.21 11.91
N ASP A 58 -3.52 2.18 13.25
CA ASP A 58 -2.41 2.65 14.08
C ASP A 58 -1.13 1.84 13.81
N GLU A 59 -1.26 0.54 13.48
CA GLU A 59 -0.12 -0.28 13.06
C GLU A 59 0.48 0.21 11.75
N ALA A 60 -0.35 0.56 10.75
CA ALA A 60 0.15 1.09 9.49
C ALA A 60 0.86 2.44 9.70
N LEU A 61 0.33 3.28 10.60
CA LEU A 61 0.94 4.54 10.99
C LEU A 61 2.27 4.34 11.73
N SER A 62 2.43 3.28 12.52
CA SER A 62 3.71 2.99 13.21
C SER A 62 4.88 2.73 12.24
N TYR A 63 4.58 2.32 11.00
CA TYR A 63 5.58 2.15 9.95
C TYR A 63 5.83 3.42 9.14
N TYR A 64 5.04 4.47 9.38
CA TYR A 64 5.15 5.76 8.75
C TYR A 64 6.19 6.60 9.51
N ASP A 65 7.23 7.09 8.82
CA ASP A 65 8.40 7.70 9.46
C ASP A 65 8.12 9.16 9.86
N GLU A 66 7.91 9.42 11.16
CA GLU A 66 7.57 10.72 11.76
C GLU A 66 8.61 11.84 11.59
N GLN A 67 9.78 11.55 11.00
CA GLN A 67 10.93 12.45 11.13
C GLN A 67 11.07 13.57 10.08
N GLY A 68 10.02 13.96 9.36
CA GLY A 68 10.11 15.22 8.60
C GLY A 68 8.93 15.52 7.69
N ARG A 69 8.70 16.82 7.46
CA ARG A 69 7.78 17.38 6.45
C ARG A 69 8.31 17.15 5.02
N ASP A 70 8.64 15.91 4.70
CA ASP A 70 9.23 15.43 3.44
C ASP A 70 8.55 14.09 3.07
N MET A 71 8.91 13.47 1.93
CA MET A 71 8.42 12.15 1.55
C MET A 71 8.42 11.11 2.70
N ALA A 72 7.27 10.45 2.88
CA ALA A 72 6.96 9.45 3.91
C ALA A 72 7.99 8.32 4.03
N PHE A 73 8.59 7.92 2.91
CA PHE A 73 9.60 6.86 2.85
C PHE A 73 10.89 7.40 2.23
N LYS A 74 11.54 8.34 2.91
CA LYS A 74 12.77 8.98 2.42
C LYS A 74 13.84 7.94 2.06
N GLY A 75 14.31 8.01 0.81
CA GLY A 75 15.30 7.08 0.27
C GLY A 75 14.73 5.75 -0.23
N LEU A 76 13.42 5.50 -0.16
CA LEU A 76 12.80 4.37 -0.85
C LEU A 76 12.95 4.55 -2.37
N SER A 77 13.36 3.49 -3.06
CA SER A 77 13.51 3.51 -4.51
C SER A 77 13.15 2.15 -5.11
N ARG A 78 12.94 2.12 -6.42
CA ARG A 78 12.78 0.85 -7.13
C ARG A 78 14.01 -0.04 -7.02
N ALA A 79 15.19 0.54 -6.89
CA ALA A 79 16.44 -0.21 -6.85
C ALA A 79 16.61 -0.91 -5.50
N ASN A 80 16.38 -0.20 -4.39
CA ASN A 80 16.59 -0.74 -3.05
C ASN A 80 15.50 -1.70 -2.57
N THR A 81 14.37 -1.79 -3.27
CA THR A 81 13.33 -2.80 -2.99
C THR A 81 13.64 -4.16 -3.62
N ARG A 82 14.56 -4.24 -4.60
CA ARG A 82 14.89 -5.49 -5.31
C ARG A 82 15.49 -6.56 -4.41
N GLU A 83 16.44 -6.18 -3.57
CA GLU A 83 17.12 -7.10 -2.66
C GLU A 83 16.15 -7.66 -1.60
N PRO A 84 15.33 -6.84 -0.92
CA PRO A 84 14.24 -7.31 -0.07
C PRO A 84 13.28 -8.30 -0.74
N PHE A 85 12.79 -8.00 -1.95
CA PHE A 85 11.88 -8.90 -2.68
C PHE A 85 12.54 -10.20 -3.14
N LYS A 86 13.87 -10.28 -3.16
CA LYS A 86 14.59 -11.52 -3.45
C LYS A 86 14.89 -12.30 -2.18
N LYS A 87 15.28 -11.61 -1.12
CA LYS A 87 15.78 -12.21 0.12
C LYS A 87 14.64 -12.63 1.05
N TRP A 88 13.68 -11.76 1.35
CA TRP A 88 12.67 -12.06 2.36
C TRP A 88 11.74 -13.21 2.01
N PRO A 89 11.25 -13.38 0.76
CA PRO A 89 10.45 -14.55 0.42
C PRO A 89 11.25 -15.83 0.60
N LYS A 90 12.53 -15.84 0.20
CA LYS A 90 13.43 -16.98 0.36
C LYS A 90 13.64 -17.32 1.84
N ASP A 91 13.92 -16.31 2.67
CA ASP A 91 14.12 -16.48 4.11
C ASP A 91 12.84 -16.96 4.81
N ALA A 92 11.67 -16.58 4.30
CA ALA A 92 10.36 -17.02 4.78
C ALA A 92 9.88 -18.36 4.19
N GLY A 93 10.66 -19.01 3.31
CA GLY A 93 10.26 -20.25 2.65
C GLY A 93 9.17 -20.11 1.58
N ILE A 94 8.88 -18.88 1.15
CA ILE A 94 7.92 -18.56 0.08
C ILE A 94 8.61 -18.81 -1.27
N LYS A 95 8.03 -19.69 -2.08
CA LYS A 95 8.60 -20.09 -3.38
C LYS A 95 8.18 -19.13 -4.49
N GLU A 96 7.08 -18.44 -4.28
CA GLU A 96 6.48 -17.50 -5.21
C GLU A 96 7.25 -16.18 -5.24
N LYS A 97 7.27 -15.57 -6.42
CA LYS A 97 7.89 -14.26 -6.61
C LYS A 97 6.99 -13.17 -6.03
N ILE A 98 7.41 -12.55 -4.94
CA ILE A 98 6.71 -11.39 -4.38
C ILE A 98 7.05 -10.13 -5.19
N THR A 99 6.03 -9.34 -5.51
CA THR A 99 6.16 -8.04 -6.17
C THR A 99 5.18 -7.05 -5.55
N PHE A 100 5.35 -5.74 -5.76
CA PHE A 100 4.35 -4.75 -5.36
C PHE A 100 2.95 -5.01 -5.91
N HIS A 101 2.86 -5.57 -7.12
CA HIS A 101 1.56 -5.98 -7.66
C HIS A 101 0.98 -7.13 -6.84
N GLY A 102 1.80 -8.13 -6.50
CA GLY A 102 1.43 -9.23 -5.62
C GLY A 102 0.95 -8.77 -4.24
N LEU A 103 1.66 -7.82 -3.61
CA LEU A 103 1.24 -7.25 -2.32
C LEU A 103 -0.14 -6.59 -2.41
N ARG A 104 -0.40 -5.86 -3.50
CA ARG A 104 -1.70 -5.26 -3.77
C ARG A 104 -2.79 -6.31 -3.99
N HIS A 105 -2.47 -7.42 -4.65
CA HIS A 105 -3.39 -8.56 -4.78
C HIS A 105 -3.70 -9.17 -3.42
N THR A 106 -2.69 -9.35 -2.57
CA THR A 106 -2.85 -9.85 -1.20
C THR A 106 -3.78 -8.94 -0.39
N TYR A 107 -3.57 -7.62 -0.44
CA TYR A 107 -4.46 -6.65 0.22
C TYR A 107 -5.92 -6.78 -0.25
N ALA A 108 -6.14 -6.82 -1.57
CA ALA A 108 -7.47 -6.95 -2.14
C ALA A 108 -8.16 -8.27 -1.72
N THR A 109 -7.41 -9.37 -1.78
CA THR A 109 -7.88 -10.71 -1.39
C THR A 109 -8.27 -10.72 0.08
N LEU A 110 -7.41 -10.22 0.97
CA LEU A 110 -7.67 -10.17 2.41
C LEU A 110 -8.93 -9.38 2.76
N LEU A 111 -9.14 -8.23 2.12
CA LEU A 111 -10.36 -7.44 2.34
C LEU A 111 -11.62 -8.21 1.93
N ILE A 112 -11.59 -8.84 0.75
CA ILE A 112 -12.74 -9.60 0.24
C ILE A 112 -13.01 -10.84 1.11
N THR A 113 -11.97 -11.59 1.48
CA THR A 113 -12.11 -12.77 2.36
C THR A 113 -12.62 -12.40 3.74
N ASN A 114 -12.33 -11.19 4.22
CA ASN A 114 -12.83 -10.66 5.48
C ASN A 114 -14.23 -10.01 5.35
N GLY A 115 -14.91 -10.20 4.21
CA GLY A 115 -16.30 -9.75 4.02
C GLY A 115 -16.45 -8.30 3.57
N THR A 116 -15.37 -7.62 3.16
CA THR A 116 -15.48 -6.28 2.57
C THR A 116 -16.07 -6.39 1.18
N ASP A 117 -17.10 -5.58 0.89
CA ASP A 117 -17.75 -5.63 -0.41
C ASP A 117 -16.80 -5.21 -1.55
N ILE A 118 -16.96 -5.84 -2.72
CA ILE A 118 -16.08 -5.63 -3.87
C ILE A 118 -16.07 -4.16 -4.35
N TYR A 119 -17.18 -3.44 -4.18
CA TYR A 119 -17.29 -2.05 -4.59
C TYR A 119 -16.37 -1.18 -3.72
N THR A 120 -16.41 -1.38 -2.40
CA THR A 120 -15.51 -0.74 -1.44
C THR A 120 -14.06 -1.08 -1.73
N VAL A 121 -13.72 -2.35 -1.97
CA VAL A 121 -12.35 -2.76 -2.35
C VAL A 121 -11.91 -2.08 -3.65
N SER A 122 -12.79 -2.01 -4.66
CA SER A 122 -12.50 -1.35 -5.94
C SER A 122 -12.20 0.16 -5.76
N LYS A 123 -12.96 0.82 -4.88
CA LYS A 123 -12.73 2.24 -4.53
C LYS A 123 -11.43 2.42 -3.79
N MET A 124 -11.17 1.59 -2.78
CA MET A 124 -9.92 1.60 -2.02
C MET A 124 -8.70 1.45 -2.94
N LEU A 125 -8.79 0.53 -3.90
CA LEU A 125 -7.74 0.30 -4.88
C LEU A 125 -7.67 1.38 -5.98
N THR A 126 -8.56 2.37 -6.07
CA THR A 126 -8.58 3.39 -7.15
C THR A 126 -8.79 2.79 -8.55
N HIS A 127 -9.56 1.71 -8.66
CA HIS A 127 -9.88 1.12 -9.95
C HIS A 127 -10.96 1.95 -10.67
N LYS A 128 -10.65 2.39 -11.89
CA LYS A 128 -11.63 3.07 -12.77
C LYS A 128 -12.71 2.13 -13.30
N ASN A 129 -12.37 0.86 -13.47
CA ASN A 129 -13.26 -0.17 -14.00
C ASN A 129 -13.37 -1.31 -12.98
N MET A 130 -14.60 -1.68 -12.64
CA MET A 130 -14.91 -2.80 -11.73
C MET A 130 -14.36 -4.13 -12.24
N ALA A 131 -14.24 -4.31 -13.57
CA ALA A 131 -13.69 -5.52 -14.18
C ALA A 131 -12.29 -5.85 -13.66
N THR A 132 -11.48 -4.85 -13.31
CA THR A 132 -10.14 -5.05 -12.73
C THR A 132 -10.18 -5.52 -11.28
N THR A 133 -11.31 -5.33 -10.58
CA THR A 133 -11.52 -5.83 -9.20
C THR A 133 -12.24 -7.18 -9.21
N GLN A 134 -13.05 -7.48 -10.24
CA GLN A 134 -13.73 -8.76 -10.39
C GLN A 134 -12.78 -9.96 -10.55
N ILE A 135 -11.51 -9.72 -10.90
CA ILE A 135 -10.49 -10.79 -10.88
C ILE A 135 -10.31 -11.40 -9.48
N TYR A 136 -10.70 -10.68 -8.42
CA TYR A 136 -10.60 -11.13 -7.02
C TYR A 136 -11.89 -11.75 -6.48
N THR A 137 -12.94 -11.95 -7.28
CA THR A 137 -14.18 -12.59 -6.79
C THR A 137 -14.24 -14.08 -7.07
N ASN A 138 -13.28 -14.63 -7.81
CA ASN A 138 -13.18 -16.06 -8.10
C ASN A 138 -12.22 -16.77 -7.14
N ILE A 139 -12.29 -16.43 -5.85
CA ILE A 139 -11.49 -17.06 -4.78
C ILE A 139 -12.30 -18.22 -4.20
#